data_AF-A0ABD2MQL9-F1
#
_entry.id   AF-A0ABD2MQL9-F1
#
_cell.length_a   1.000
_cell.length_b   1.000
_cell.length_c   1.000
_cell.angle_alpha   90.00
_cell.angle_beta   90.00
_cell.angle_gamma   90.00
#
_symmetry.space_group_name_H-M   'P 1'
#
loop_
_entity.id
_entity.type
_entity.pdbx_description
1 polymer ?
#
loop_
_entity_poly.entity_id
_entity_poly.type
_entity_poly.pdbx_seq_one_letter_code
_entity_poly.pdbx_strand_id
1 'polypeptide(L)'
;MGGIIAIILVILLVFYRNWRYEQELDSLIWKIDFKDIQLNEEQKTSKTTRQNHPLIRTSQVSLSSNPDADYRYSTIFTQIGIYKGRVFAMKKINKKTIDITREMKKELKMIDFNKSYKSPIEARKRFSIFKDNLKIIDEHNIRFEKGEVSYTKGINKFADWTAEEFLDYVNQYKVPKHSRKDSEVFKPISNLLLPDAVDWRTQGCITGVKDQGICGSCWAFSTTGSLEAQLYLQKGKLISLSEQNLIDCSWTEGNEGCGGGLMTSAWEYVQKNGCESEDDYPYKEVDGKCQFEQVKSVVSISGYVEINKNETDLQAAVASVGPISVGIDASEELQLYSKGILEDNTCSAYYLNHGVLLVGYGSENGKEFYIIKNSWGVSWGEQGYFRLGNKGSNPCGITEDASYPNVI
;
A
#
# COMPACT_ATOMS: atom_id res chain seq x y z
N MET A 1 -57.67 -9.68 -29.56
CA MET A 1 -56.34 -10.34 -29.44
C MET A 1 -55.16 -9.36 -29.31
N GLY A 2 -55.21 -8.12 -29.82
CA GLY A 2 -54.08 -7.18 -29.73
C GLY A 2 -53.70 -6.69 -28.33
N GLY A 3 -54.65 -6.58 -27.40
CA GLY A 3 -54.38 -6.06 -26.04
C GLY A 3 -53.57 -7.01 -25.15
N ILE A 4 -53.75 -8.32 -25.29
CA ILE A 4 -53.02 -9.32 -24.51
C ILE A 4 -51.56 -9.41 -24.98
N ILE A 5 -51.32 -9.30 -26.29
CA ILE A 5 -49.98 -9.31 -26.89
C ILE A 5 -49.20 -8.05 -26.47
N ALA A 6 -49.86 -6.89 -26.42
CA ALA A 6 -49.24 -5.65 -25.93
C ALA A 6 -48.84 -5.74 -24.44
N ILE A 7 -49.68 -6.36 -23.61
CA ILE A 7 -49.37 -6.56 -22.18
C ILE A 7 -48.19 -7.51 -21.99
N ILE A 8 -48.13 -8.61 -22.75
CA ILE A 8 -47.02 -9.56 -22.69
C ILE A 8 -45.70 -8.91 -23.15
N LEU A 9 -45.72 -8.09 -24.21
CA LEU A 9 -44.53 -7.36 -24.67
C LEU A 9 -44.01 -6.35 -23.65
N VAL A 10 -44.89 -5.63 -22.96
CA VAL A 10 -44.50 -4.69 -21.89
C VAL A 10 -43.94 -5.44 -20.69
N ILE A 11 -44.53 -6.58 -20.32
CA ILE A 11 -44.02 -7.43 -19.24
C ILE A 11 -42.63 -7.96 -19.59
N LEU A 12 -42.42 -8.47 -20.81
CA LEU A 12 -41.12 -8.96 -21.26
C LEU A 12 -40.06 -7.85 -21.35
N LEU A 13 -40.41 -6.64 -21.75
CA LEU A 13 -39.49 -5.49 -21.75
C LEU A 13 -39.12 -5.06 -20.33
N VAL A 14 -40.06 -5.12 -19.38
CA VAL A 14 -39.78 -4.83 -17.96
C VAL A 14 -38.89 -5.91 -17.35
N PHE A 15 -39.12 -7.18 -17.67
CA PHE A 15 -38.25 -8.28 -17.22
C PHE A 15 -36.86 -8.21 -17.87
N TYR A 16 -36.76 -7.92 -19.16
CA TYR A 16 -35.47 -7.74 -19.85
C TYR A 16 -34.70 -6.54 -19.28
N ARG A 17 -35.39 -5.44 -18.98
CA ARG A 17 -34.77 -4.27 -18.34
C ARG A 17 -34.33 -4.57 -16.91
N ASN A 18 -35.16 -5.23 -16.10
CA ASN A 18 -34.78 -5.64 -14.74
C ASN A 18 -33.64 -6.65 -14.73
N TRP A 19 -33.64 -7.65 -15.62
CA TRP A 19 -32.58 -8.64 -15.75
C TRP A 19 -31.23 -8.01 -16.17
N ARG A 20 -31.26 -7.01 -17.07
CA ARG A 20 -30.08 -6.23 -17.45
C ARG A 20 -29.55 -5.34 -16.31
N TYR A 21 -30.45 -4.81 -15.47
CA TYR A 21 -30.09 -4.07 -14.26
C TYR A 21 -29.57 -4.97 -13.12
N GLU A 22 -30.06 -6.21 -13.02
CA GLU A 22 -29.54 -7.21 -12.06
C GLU A 22 -28.13 -7.66 -12.43
N GLN A 23 -27.77 -7.78 -13.71
CA GLN A 23 -26.38 -8.07 -14.11
C GLN A 23 -25.37 -6.96 -13.74
N GLU A 24 -25.82 -5.70 -13.59
CA GLU A 24 -24.98 -4.61 -13.07
C GLU A 24 -24.87 -4.64 -11.53
N LEU A 25 -25.87 -5.20 -10.83
CA LEU A 25 -25.96 -5.30 -9.37
C LEU A 25 -25.41 -6.62 -8.78
N ASP A 26 -25.39 -7.70 -9.57
CA ASP A 26 -24.85 -9.02 -9.21
C ASP A 26 -23.32 -9.01 -8.99
N SER A 27 -22.66 -7.89 -9.34
CA SER A 27 -21.25 -7.64 -9.05
C SER A 27 -20.96 -7.24 -7.59
N LEU A 28 -21.98 -7.00 -6.74
CA LEU A 28 -21.76 -6.31 -5.47
C LEU A 28 -22.20 -7.01 -4.18
N ILE A 29 -22.92 -8.14 -4.17
CA ILE A 29 -23.25 -8.82 -2.90
C ILE A 29 -23.35 -10.34 -3.07
N TRP A 30 -22.24 -11.05 -2.83
CA TRP A 30 -22.29 -12.47 -2.48
C TRP A 30 -22.75 -12.65 -1.03
N LYS A 31 -23.68 -13.59 -0.84
CA LYS A 31 -24.13 -14.26 0.40
C LYS A 31 -24.86 -13.40 1.44
N ILE A 32 -26.20 -13.53 1.45
CA ILE A 32 -26.95 -13.59 2.70
C ILE A 32 -27.61 -14.97 2.77
N ASP A 33 -27.21 -15.74 3.78
CA ASP A 33 -27.65 -17.09 4.10
C ASP A 33 -29.13 -17.07 4.56
N PHE A 34 -30.00 -17.85 3.91
CA PHE A 34 -31.45 -17.88 4.14
C PHE A 34 -31.86 -18.90 5.20
N LYS A 35 -31.09 -19.08 6.28
CA LYS A 35 -31.37 -20.15 7.25
C LYS A 35 -32.38 -19.86 8.35
N ASP A 36 -32.88 -18.64 8.52
CA ASP A 36 -33.84 -18.36 9.60
C ASP A 36 -35.04 -17.52 9.13
N ILE A 37 -36.07 -18.19 8.59
CA ILE A 37 -37.46 -17.73 8.76
C ILE A 37 -38.31 -18.95 9.11
N GLN A 38 -38.54 -19.12 10.41
CA GLN A 38 -39.51 -20.08 10.96
C GLN A 38 -40.92 -19.75 10.46
N LEU A 39 -41.58 -20.78 9.93
CA LEU A 39 -43.04 -20.78 9.75
C LEU A 39 -43.66 -21.11 11.10
N ASN A 40 -44.28 -20.12 11.76
CA ASN A 40 -45.17 -20.42 12.89
C ASN A 40 -46.57 -20.72 12.36
N GLU A 41 -46.90 -22.01 12.47
CA GLU A 41 -48.26 -22.53 12.38
C GLU A 41 -49.12 -22.09 13.58
N GLU A 42 -50.40 -21.91 13.27
CA GLU A 42 -51.57 -21.90 14.16
C GLU A 42 -51.79 -20.76 15.18
N GLN A 43 -52.83 -19.96 14.91
CA GLN A 43 -53.96 -19.83 15.85
C GLN A 43 -55.27 -19.50 15.11
N LYS A 44 -56.21 -20.45 15.17
CA LYS A 44 -57.62 -20.27 14.79
C LYS A 44 -58.33 -19.50 15.91
N THR A 45 -59.13 -18.48 15.58
CA THR A 45 -60.61 -18.49 15.73
C THR A 45 -61.27 -17.12 15.45
N SER A 46 -62.27 -17.17 14.54
CA SER A 46 -63.57 -16.45 14.58
C SER A 46 -63.62 -14.89 14.57
N LYS A 47 -63.71 -14.28 13.38
CA LYS A 47 -64.93 -13.70 12.74
C LYS A 47 -64.62 -12.50 11.82
N THR A 48 -65.10 -12.59 10.58
CA THR A 48 -65.14 -11.56 9.51
C THR A 48 -63.79 -11.18 8.90
N THR A 49 -63.41 -11.96 7.88
CA THR A 49 -62.19 -11.87 7.06
C THR A 49 -62.04 -10.55 6.30
N ARG A 50 -61.20 -9.64 6.80
CA ARG A 50 -60.21 -9.00 5.92
C ARG A 50 -59.10 -10.03 5.72
N GLN A 51 -59.00 -10.62 4.53
CA GLN A 51 -57.84 -11.43 4.19
C GLN A 51 -56.60 -10.53 4.26
N ASN A 52 -55.77 -10.71 5.29
CA ASN A 52 -54.42 -10.17 5.30
C ASN A 52 -53.63 -10.99 4.27
N HIS A 53 -53.41 -10.39 3.10
CA HIS A 53 -52.54 -10.95 2.08
C HIS A 53 -51.07 -10.92 2.52
N PRO A 54 -50.23 -11.85 2.04
CA PRO A 54 -48.81 -11.92 2.40
C PRO A 54 -48.10 -10.60 2.10
N LEU A 55 -47.30 -10.14 3.06
CA LEU A 55 -46.39 -9.01 2.87
C LEU A 55 -45.25 -9.45 1.97
N ILE A 56 -45.17 -8.89 0.76
CA ILE A 56 -43.99 -9.08 -0.10
C ILE A 56 -42.98 -8.00 0.30
N ARG A 57 -41.82 -8.41 0.80
CA ARG A 57 -40.69 -7.51 1.02
C ARG A 57 -40.05 -7.25 -0.33
N THR A 58 -40.11 -6.01 -0.79
CA THR A 58 -39.38 -5.56 -1.97
C THR A 58 -38.37 -4.51 -1.56
N SER A 59 -37.10 -4.72 -1.87
CA SER A 59 -36.06 -3.71 -1.76
C SER A 59 -36.07 -2.89 -3.04
N GLN A 60 -36.27 -1.57 -2.93
CA GLN A 60 -36.07 -0.65 -4.05
C GLN A 60 -34.95 0.32 -3.72
N VAL A 61 -33.99 0.41 -4.64
CA VAL A 61 -32.97 1.44 -4.67
C VAL A 61 -33.45 2.50 -5.66
N SER A 62 -33.66 3.73 -5.20
CA SER A 62 -33.93 4.86 -6.08
C SER A 62 -32.69 5.73 -6.17
N LEU A 63 -32.14 5.87 -7.38
CA LEU A 63 -31.07 6.82 -7.66
C LEU A 63 -31.62 8.24 -7.53
N SER A 64 -30.98 9.06 -6.70
CA SER A 64 -31.21 10.51 -6.72
C SER A 64 -30.49 11.08 -7.94
N SER A 65 -31.14 11.98 -8.67
CA SER A 65 -30.52 12.75 -9.76
C SER A 65 -29.60 13.88 -9.26
N ASN A 66 -29.28 13.90 -7.97
CA ASN A 66 -28.44 14.92 -7.34
C ASN A 66 -27.13 14.26 -6.86
N PRO A 67 -25.96 14.65 -7.39
CA PRO A 67 -24.67 14.05 -7.04
C PRO A 67 -24.28 14.24 -5.56
N ASP A 68 -24.96 15.14 -4.83
CA ASP A 68 -24.72 15.44 -3.41
C ASP A 68 -25.64 14.71 -2.42
N ALA A 69 -26.55 13.84 -2.87
CA ALA A 69 -27.53 13.19 -1.99
C ALA A 69 -27.25 11.69 -1.78
N ASP A 70 -27.09 11.30 -0.51
CA ASP A 70 -26.90 9.93 -0.01
C ASP A 70 -27.79 8.88 -0.70
N TYR A 71 -27.24 7.68 -0.94
CA TYR A 71 -28.03 6.52 -1.34
C TYR A 71 -29.13 6.26 -0.30
N ARG A 72 -30.39 6.25 -0.75
CA ARG A 72 -31.52 5.97 0.15
C ARG A 72 -31.97 4.54 -0.03
N TYR A 73 -31.56 3.68 0.90
CA TYR A 73 -32.19 2.38 1.07
C TYR A 73 -33.55 2.57 1.74
N SER A 74 -34.61 2.19 1.04
CA SER A 74 -35.94 2.13 1.65
C SER A 74 -36.45 0.70 1.59
N THR A 75 -36.62 0.09 2.76
CA THR A 75 -37.38 -1.17 2.86
C THR A 75 -38.85 -0.82 2.77
N ILE A 76 -39.51 -1.22 1.68
CA ILE A 76 -40.94 -0.96 1.48
C ILE A 76 -41.68 -2.25 1.81
N PHE A 77 -42.51 -2.21 2.85
CA PHE A 77 -43.51 -3.24 3.11
C PHE A 77 -44.79 -2.81 2.41
N THR A 78 -45.09 -3.44 1.27
CA THR A 78 -46.29 -3.11 0.50
C THR A 78 -47.41 -4.05 0.92
N GLN A 79 -48.44 -3.49 1.56
CA GLN A 79 -49.66 -4.23 1.85
C GLN A 79 -50.50 -4.26 0.57
N ILE A 80 -50.81 -5.46 0.09
CA ILE A 80 -51.63 -5.67 -1.11
C ILE A 80 -53.07 -5.93 -0.66
N GLY A 81 -54.02 -5.20 -1.22
CA GLY A 81 -55.46 -5.37 -0.98
C GLY A 81 -56.25 -5.44 -2.27
N ILE A 82 -57.44 -6.05 -2.23
CA ILE A 82 -58.36 -6.12 -3.37
C ILE A 82 -59.53 -5.17 -3.12
N TYR A 83 -59.81 -4.28 -4.07
CA TYR A 83 -60.98 -3.39 -4.02
C TYR A 83 -61.70 -3.42 -5.38
N LYS A 84 -63.01 -3.71 -5.39
CA LYS A 84 -63.81 -3.81 -6.63
C LYS A 84 -63.17 -4.68 -7.74
N GLY A 85 -62.63 -5.85 -7.36
CA GLY A 85 -62.04 -6.81 -8.30
C GLY A 85 -60.68 -6.40 -8.90
N ARG A 86 -60.05 -5.32 -8.40
CA ARG A 86 -58.72 -4.87 -8.81
C ARG A 86 -57.75 -4.92 -7.61
N VAL A 87 -56.50 -5.29 -7.89
CA VAL A 87 -55.42 -5.36 -6.89
C VAL A 87 -54.82 -3.97 -6.69
N PHE A 88 -54.70 -3.52 -5.45
CA PHE A 88 -54.12 -2.23 -5.07
C PHE A 88 -52.99 -2.43 -4.04
N ALA A 89 -51.93 -1.64 -4.16
CA ALA A 89 -50.83 -1.56 -3.21
C ALA A 89 -50.99 -0.30 -2.34
N MET A 90 -51.12 -0.45 -1.02
CA MET A 90 -51.13 0.68 -0.09
C MET A 90 -49.71 1.03 0.35
N LYS A 91 -49.23 2.23 -0.03
CA LYS A 91 -47.89 2.73 0.28
C LYS A 91 -47.86 3.37 1.68
N LYS A 92 -47.37 2.65 2.69
CA LYS A 92 -47.04 3.24 3.99
C LYS A 92 -45.51 3.35 4.11
N ILE A 93 -44.99 4.58 3.99
CA ILE A 93 -43.54 4.84 3.96
C ILE A 93 -43.06 5.06 5.40
N ASN A 94 -42.46 4.05 6.03
CA ASN A 94 -41.62 4.28 7.21
C ASN A 94 -40.21 4.61 6.74
N LYS A 95 -39.84 5.89 6.79
CA LYS A 95 -38.47 6.34 6.47
C LYS A 95 -37.55 6.00 7.64
N LYS A 96 -36.65 5.04 7.47
CA LYS A 96 -35.50 4.85 8.37
C LYS A 96 -34.26 5.32 7.62
N THR A 97 -33.66 6.41 8.08
CA THR A 97 -32.42 6.96 7.49
C THR A 97 -31.24 6.18 8.06
N ILE A 98 -30.54 5.43 7.22
CA ILE A 98 -29.24 4.84 7.57
C ILE A 98 -28.20 5.88 7.18
N ASP A 99 -27.48 6.42 8.17
CA ASP A 99 -26.38 7.36 7.93
C ASP A 99 -25.18 6.56 7.43
N ILE A 100 -25.01 6.52 6.11
CA ILE A 100 -23.93 5.80 5.41
C ILE A 100 -22.57 6.30 5.92
N THR A 101 -22.46 7.57 6.35
CA THR A 101 -21.25 8.11 6.98
C THR A 101 -20.84 7.35 8.23
N ARG A 102 -21.80 6.81 8.99
CA ARG A 102 -21.54 6.05 10.23
C ARG A 102 -21.11 4.61 9.96
N GLU A 103 -21.67 3.96 8.95
CA GLU A 103 -21.26 2.61 8.55
C GLU A 103 -19.96 2.63 7.74
N MET A 104 -19.76 3.61 6.86
CA MET A 104 -18.47 3.88 6.20
C MET A 104 -17.36 4.17 7.22
N LYS A 105 -17.65 4.97 8.26
CA LYS A 105 -16.71 5.18 9.37
C LYS A 105 -16.42 3.92 10.16
N LYS A 106 -17.35 2.95 10.21
CA LYS A 106 -17.10 1.66 10.84
C LYS A 106 -16.24 0.77 9.95
N GLU A 107 -16.55 0.64 8.66
CA GLU A 107 -15.75 -0.15 7.72
C GLU A 107 -14.33 0.40 7.57
N LEU A 108 -14.17 1.72 7.42
CA LEU A 108 -12.85 2.37 7.39
C LEU A 108 -12.11 2.33 8.74
N LYS A 109 -12.82 2.29 9.88
CA LYS A 109 -12.19 2.03 11.20
C LYS A 109 -11.82 0.56 11.40
N MET A 110 -12.51 -0.36 10.73
CA MET A 110 -12.25 -1.81 10.79
C MET A 110 -11.09 -2.20 9.87
N ILE A 111 -10.75 -1.34 8.90
CA ILE A 111 -9.53 -1.43 8.09
C ILE A 111 -8.44 -0.68 8.85
N ASP A 112 -7.55 -1.45 9.45
CA ASP A 112 -6.65 -1.14 10.56
C ASP A 112 -5.56 -0.07 10.27
N PHE A 113 -5.94 1.21 10.05
CA PHE A 113 -4.96 2.28 9.78
C PHE A 113 -5.17 3.59 10.56
N ASN A 114 -6.05 3.61 11.57
CA ASN A 114 -6.31 4.79 12.43
C ASN A 114 -6.50 6.13 11.66
N LYS A 115 -7.07 6.08 10.46
CA LYS A 115 -7.16 7.23 9.55
C LYS A 115 -8.17 8.26 10.06
N SER A 116 -7.75 9.52 10.12
CA SER A 116 -8.61 10.67 10.40
C SER A 116 -8.62 11.60 9.20
N TYR A 117 -9.81 11.90 8.67
CA TYR A 117 -9.98 12.76 7.51
C TYR A 117 -10.43 14.16 7.92
N LYS A 118 -9.89 15.18 7.22
CA LYS A 118 -10.15 16.61 7.50
C LYS A 118 -11.63 16.99 7.41
N SER A 119 -12.41 16.29 6.58
CA SER A 119 -13.84 16.54 6.41
C SER A 119 -14.59 15.28 5.97
N PRO A 120 -15.92 15.23 6.12
CA PRO A 120 -16.75 14.16 5.57
C PRO A 120 -16.65 14.04 4.03
N ILE A 121 -16.41 15.16 3.34
CA ILE A 121 -16.24 15.18 1.88
C ILE A 121 -14.95 14.45 1.50
N GLU A 122 -13.85 14.74 2.20
CA GLU A 122 -12.58 14.04 2.00
C GLU A 122 -12.72 12.55 2.32
N ALA A 123 -13.40 12.20 3.41
CA ALA A 123 -13.66 10.79 3.75
C ALA A 123 -14.43 10.05 2.64
N ARG A 124 -15.40 10.71 1.98
CA ARG A 124 -16.12 10.13 0.84
C ARG A 124 -15.23 9.96 -0.39
N LYS A 125 -14.37 10.95 -0.70
CA LYS A 125 -13.39 10.87 -1.79
C LYS A 125 -12.44 9.67 -1.55
N ARG A 126 -11.87 9.58 -0.36
CA ARG A 126 -10.94 8.50 0.06
C ARG A 126 -11.59 7.13 -0.02
N PHE A 127 -12.85 7.02 0.41
CA PHE A 127 -13.60 5.77 0.26
C PHE A 127 -13.87 5.40 -1.20
N SER A 128 -14.10 6.38 -2.08
CA SER A 128 -14.24 6.11 -3.52
C SER A 128 -12.95 5.52 -4.09
N ILE A 129 -11.82 6.18 -3.83
CA ILE A 129 -10.47 5.72 -4.24
C ILE A 129 -10.18 4.33 -3.69
N PHE A 130 -10.51 4.08 -2.42
CA PHE A 130 -10.35 2.78 -1.81
C PHE A 130 -11.09 1.67 -2.55
N LYS A 131 -12.34 1.89 -2.96
CA LYS A 131 -13.08 0.91 -3.76
C LYS A 131 -12.45 0.69 -5.14
N ASP A 132 -11.95 1.74 -5.77
CA ASP A 132 -11.29 1.63 -7.06
C ASP A 132 -10.00 0.79 -6.93
N ASN A 133 -9.22 1.02 -5.87
CA ASN A 133 -8.04 0.21 -5.55
C ASN A 133 -8.36 -1.23 -5.16
N LEU A 134 -9.47 -1.49 -4.47
CA LEU A 134 -9.94 -2.86 -4.23
C LEU A 134 -10.21 -3.60 -5.54
N LYS A 135 -10.84 -2.95 -6.51
CA LYS A 135 -11.05 -3.53 -7.84
C LYS A 135 -9.73 -3.85 -8.53
N ILE A 136 -8.74 -2.95 -8.46
CA ILE A 136 -7.39 -3.19 -8.99
C ILE A 136 -6.73 -4.41 -8.32
N ILE A 137 -6.86 -4.52 -6.99
CA ILE A 137 -6.34 -5.66 -6.21
C ILE A 137 -6.99 -6.97 -6.69
N ASP A 138 -8.32 -7.00 -6.79
CA ASP A 138 -9.07 -8.20 -7.18
C ASP A 138 -8.72 -8.63 -8.62
N GLU A 139 -8.73 -7.70 -9.57
CA GLU A 139 -8.37 -7.98 -10.97
C GLU A 139 -6.92 -8.47 -11.10
N HIS A 140 -5.99 -7.89 -10.35
CA HIS A 140 -4.59 -8.33 -10.31
C HIS A 140 -4.44 -9.72 -9.71
N ASN A 141 -5.13 -9.99 -8.60
CA ASN A 141 -5.03 -11.27 -7.90
C ASN A 141 -5.69 -12.42 -8.69
N ILE A 142 -6.73 -12.16 -9.49
CA ILE A 142 -7.26 -13.13 -10.45
C ILE A 142 -6.19 -13.52 -11.49
N ARG A 143 -5.37 -12.57 -11.95
CA ARG A 143 -4.25 -12.85 -12.87
C ARG A 143 -3.14 -13.65 -12.19
N PHE A 144 -2.88 -13.37 -10.91
CA PHE A 144 -1.94 -14.14 -10.09
C PHE A 144 -2.39 -15.60 -9.94
N GLU A 145 -3.67 -15.85 -9.63
CA GLU A 145 -4.23 -17.21 -9.51
C GLU A 145 -4.14 -18.00 -10.83
N LYS A 146 -4.19 -17.31 -11.97
CA LYS A 146 -3.99 -17.90 -13.30
C LYS A 146 -2.52 -18.10 -13.68
N GLY A 147 -1.57 -17.62 -12.87
CA GLY A 147 -0.14 -17.67 -13.14
C GLY A 147 0.33 -16.66 -14.21
N GLU A 148 -0.47 -15.64 -14.52
CA GLU A 148 -0.13 -14.60 -15.50
C GLU A 148 0.82 -13.53 -14.92
N VAL A 149 0.85 -13.40 -13.59
CA VAL A 149 1.76 -12.52 -12.82
C VAL A 149 2.32 -13.29 -11.62
N SER A 150 3.42 -12.82 -11.06
CA SER A 150 4.25 -13.50 -10.04
C SER A 150 4.13 -12.94 -8.63
N TYR A 151 3.28 -11.94 -8.43
CA TYR A 151 3.05 -11.29 -7.14
C TYR A 151 1.57 -10.94 -6.97
N THR A 152 1.13 -10.73 -5.73
CA THR A 152 -0.22 -10.27 -5.40
C THR A 152 -0.21 -8.84 -4.90
N LYS A 153 -1.34 -8.16 -5.10
CA LYS A 153 -1.64 -6.87 -4.47
C LYS A 153 -2.54 -7.07 -3.25
N GLY A 154 -2.53 -6.11 -2.32
CA GLY A 154 -3.28 -6.20 -1.08
C GLY A 154 -3.57 -4.84 -0.46
N ILE A 155 -4.55 -4.82 0.45
CA ILE A 155 -4.90 -3.62 1.20
C ILE A 155 -3.74 -3.25 2.13
N ASN A 156 -3.31 -1.99 2.06
CA ASN A 156 -2.31 -1.41 2.94
C ASN A 156 -2.67 0.07 3.20
N LYS A 157 -1.78 0.81 3.89
CA LYS A 157 -2.02 2.21 4.27
C LYS A 157 -2.18 3.19 3.10
N PHE A 158 -1.81 2.81 1.88
CA PHE A 158 -1.95 3.59 0.64
C PHE A 158 -3.19 3.19 -0.17
N ALA A 159 -4.02 2.26 0.34
CA ALA A 159 -5.20 1.79 -0.39
C ALA A 159 -6.24 2.89 -0.62
N ASP A 160 -6.20 4.02 0.11
CA ASP A 160 -7.06 5.17 -0.10
C ASP A 160 -6.39 6.33 -0.87
N TRP A 161 -5.25 6.06 -1.53
CA TRP A 161 -4.50 7.02 -2.34
C TRP A 161 -4.67 6.74 -3.84
N THR A 162 -4.69 7.78 -4.66
CA THR A 162 -4.57 7.61 -6.11
C THR A 162 -3.14 7.23 -6.50
N ALA A 163 -2.95 6.66 -7.69
CA ALA A 163 -1.61 6.41 -8.23
C ALA A 163 -0.79 7.71 -8.31
N GLU A 164 -1.41 8.83 -8.71
CA GLU A 164 -0.77 10.15 -8.73
C GLU A 164 -0.31 10.61 -7.34
N GLU A 165 -1.16 10.48 -6.30
CA GLU A 165 -0.78 10.83 -4.93
C GLU A 165 0.37 9.95 -4.41
N PHE A 166 0.37 8.67 -4.78
CA PHE A 166 1.46 7.76 -4.43
C PHE A 166 2.77 8.11 -5.17
N LEU A 167 2.69 8.42 -6.47
CA LEU A 167 3.84 8.84 -7.27
C LEU A 167 4.41 10.17 -6.76
N ASP A 168 3.58 11.15 -6.42
CA ASP A 168 4.01 12.41 -5.80
C ASP A 168 4.70 12.19 -4.44
N TYR A 169 4.27 11.18 -3.69
CA TYR A 169 4.89 10.80 -2.43
C TYR A 169 6.28 10.15 -2.62
N VAL A 170 6.42 9.23 -3.57
CA VAL A 170 7.73 8.62 -3.84
C VAL A 170 8.67 9.58 -4.56
N ASN A 171 8.22 10.47 -5.45
CA ASN A 171 9.04 11.42 -6.23
C ASN A 171 9.83 12.49 -5.44
N GLN A 172 10.02 12.28 -4.14
CA GLN A 172 10.79 13.16 -3.26
C GLN A 172 12.26 12.71 -3.12
N TYR A 173 12.71 11.62 -3.75
CA TYR A 173 14.15 11.31 -3.82
C TYR A 173 14.87 12.21 -4.82
N LYS A 174 16.09 12.64 -4.48
CA LYS A 174 16.90 13.47 -5.38
C LYS A 174 17.76 12.60 -6.27
N VAL A 175 17.85 12.94 -7.55
CA VAL A 175 18.84 12.33 -8.45
C VAL A 175 20.23 12.93 -8.17
N PRO A 176 21.30 12.11 -8.07
CA PRO A 176 22.66 12.61 -7.94
C PRO A 176 23.02 13.55 -9.09
N LYS A 177 23.36 14.82 -8.81
CA LYS A 177 23.61 15.84 -9.85
C LYS A 177 25.04 15.83 -10.42
N HIS A 178 26.00 15.10 -9.82
CA HIS A 178 27.40 15.09 -10.24
C HIS A 178 28.10 13.73 -10.01
N SER A 179 29.08 13.39 -10.86
CA SER A 179 30.07 12.35 -10.55
C SER A 179 30.90 12.83 -9.35
N ARG A 180 30.70 12.19 -8.20
CA ARG A 180 31.32 12.57 -6.92
C ARG A 180 32.82 12.28 -7.01
N LYS A 181 33.65 13.29 -6.74
CA LYS A 181 35.07 13.30 -7.15
C LYS A 181 36.00 12.42 -6.30
N ASP A 182 35.57 11.96 -5.12
CA ASP A 182 36.46 11.35 -4.12
C ASP A 182 35.87 10.14 -3.37
N SER A 183 34.78 9.52 -3.85
CA SER A 183 34.24 8.31 -3.20
C SER A 183 35.06 7.07 -3.56
N GLU A 184 35.27 6.20 -2.58
CA GLU A 184 35.86 4.89 -2.83
C GLU A 184 34.88 4.07 -3.69
N VAL A 185 35.41 3.39 -4.70
CA VAL A 185 34.61 2.50 -5.56
C VAL A 185 34.85 1.06 -5.13
N PHE A 186 33.76 0.30 -4.98
CA PHE A 186 33.80 -1.10 -4.61
C PHE A 186 34.66 -1.90 -5.58
N LYS A 187 35.54 -2.71 -5.02
CA LYS A 187 36.39 -3.63 -5.76
C LYS A 187 36.03 -5.04 -5.32
N PRO A 188 35.36 -5.85 -6.17
CA PRO A 188 34.99 -7.20 -5.80
C PRO A 188 36.25 -8.03 -5.50
N ILE A 189 36.12 -8.97 -4.57
CA ILE A 189 37.19 -9.92 -4.26
C ILE A 189 37.40 -10.81 -5.49
N SER A 190 38.64 -10.86 -6.00
CA SER A 190 38.98 -11.71 -7.15
C SER A 190 38.60 -13.18 -6.89
N ASN A 191 37.89 -13.80 -7.83
CA ASN A 191 37.39 -15.18 -7.74
C ASN A 191 36.39 -15.44 -6.60
N LEU A 192 35.68 -14.41 -6.13
CA LEU A 192 34.57 -14.62 -5.19
C LEU A 192 33.50 -15.49 -5.85
N LEU A 193 33.28 -16.68 -5.29
CA LEU A 193 32.11 -17.49 -5.61
C LEU A 193 30.93 -16.91 -4.84
N LEU A 194 29.99 -16.30 -5.57
CA LEU A 194 28.78 -15.75 -4.97
C LEU A 194 27.91 -16.88 -4.43
N PRO A 195 27.41 -16.78 -3.17
CA PRO A 195 26.37 -17.68 -2.69
C PRO A 195 25.12 -17.55 -3.57
N ASP A 196 24.39 -18.66 -3.78
CA ASP A 196 23.14 -18.67 -4.56
C ASP A 196 22.04 -17.80 -3.93
N ALA A 197 22.08 -17.63 -2.61
CA ALA A 197 21.16 -16.76 -1.88
C ALA A 197 21.83 -16.16 -0.64
N VAL A 198 21.46 -14.92 -0.33
CA VAL A 198 21.87 -14.18 0.85
C VAL A 198 20.63 -13.54 1.47
N ASP A 199 20.44 -13.68 2.78
CA ASP A 199 19.37 -13.02 3.52
C ASP A 199 19.85 -12.55 4.90
N TRP A 200 20.19 -11.26 4.98
CA TRP A 200 20.71 -10.65 6.20
C TRP A 200 19.69 -10.54 7.33
N ARG A 201 18.39 -10.71 7.05
CA ARG A 201 17.34 -10.74 8.11
C ARG A 201 17.55 -11.90 9.07
N THR A 202 18.16 -12.99 8.60
CA THR A 202 18.44 -14.20 9.39
C THR A 202 19.69 -14.08 10.26
N GLN A 203 20.50 -13.02 10.07
CA GLN A 203 21.81 -12.86 10.72
C GLN A 203 21.80 -11.89 11.91
N GLY A 204 20.64 -11.29 12.21
CA GLY A 204 20.46 -10.39 13.35
C GLY A 204 21.03 -8.98 13.17
N CYS A 205 21.50 -8.61 11.98
CA CYS A 205 22.05 -7.28 11.70
C CYS A 205 21.03 -6.26 11.19
N ILE A 206 19.75 -6.63 11.12
CA ILE A 206 18.66 -5.78 10.59
C ILE A 206 17.76 -5.35 11.74
N THR A 207 17.61 -4.04 11.93
CA THR A 207 16.59 -3.46 12.83
C THR A 207 15.17 -3.71 12.31
N GLY A 208 14.16 -3.47 13.15
CA GLY A 208 12.76 -3.52 12.73
C GLY A 208 12.45 -2.61 11.52
N VAL A 209 11.40 -2.94 10.76
CA VAL A 209 10.92 -2.04 9.71
C VAL A 209 10.33 -0.79 10.35
N LYS A 210 10.78 0.38 9.86
CA LYS A 210 10.30 1.69 10.27
C LYS A 210 9.29 2.25 9.25
N ASP A 211 8.74 3.42 9.55
CA ASP A 211 7.76 4.11 8.70
C ASP A 211 8.12 5.59 8.55
N GLN A 212 8.35 6.05 7.31
CA GLN A 212 8.67 7.45 6.98
C GLN A 212 7.42 8.36 6.95
N GLY A 213 6.23 7.81 7.17
CA GLY A 213 4.99 8.57 7.19
C GLY A 213 4.73 9.30 5.87
N ILE A 214 4.53 10.61 5.94
CA ILE A 214 4.27 11.49 4.78
C ILE A 214 5.49 12.30 4.33
N CYS A 215 6.64 12.07 4.96
CA CYS A 215 7.88 12.83 4.73
C CYS A 215 8.74 12.11 3.68
N GLY A 216 9.26 12.85 2.69
CA GLY A 216 10.19 12.37 1.66
C GLY A 216 11.59 12.06 2.19
N SER A 217 11.66 11.21 3.20
CA SER A 217 12.86 10.88 3.97
C SER A 217 13.37 9.47 3.72
N CYS A 218 12.91 8.79 2.67
CA CYS A 218 13.36 7.44 2.30
C CYS A 218 14.89 7.31 2.22
N TRP A 219 15.56 8.37 1.75
CA TRP A 219 17.02 8.48 1.75
C TRP A 219 17.62 8.32 3.16
N ALA A 220 17.03 8.94 4.18
CA ALA A 220 17.51 8.85 5.56
C ALA A 220 17.31 7.43 6.13
N PHE A 221 16.17 6.80 5.86
CA PHE A 221 15.90 5.40 6.26
C PHE A 221 16.82 4.40 5.56
N SER A 222 17.15 4.64 4.29
CA SER A 222 18.14 3.84 3.56
C SER A 222 19.53 4.01 4.17
N THR A 223 19.93 5.24 4.49
CA THR A 223 21.22 5.56 5.16
C THR A 223 21.34 4.89 6.51
N THR A 224 20.35 5.07 7.40
CA THR A 224 20.37 4.49 8.74
C THR A 224 20.37 2.97 8.65
N GLY A 225 19.54 2.37 7.81
CA GLY A 225 19.49 0.91 7.65
C GLY A 225 20.84 0.27 7.28
N SER A 226 21.63 0.91 6.40
CA SER A 226 22.96 0.41 6.06
C SER A 226 23.98 0.68 7.18
N LEU A 227 23.93 1.86 7.83
CA LEU A 227 24.77 2.19 8.98
C LEU A 227 24.54 1.25 10.17
N GLU A 228 23.28 0.96 10.50
CA GLU A 228 22.86 0.05 11.57
C GLU A 228 23.42 -1.35 11.35
N ALA A 229 23.32 -1.86 10.11
CA ALA A 229 23.84 -3.16 9.75
C ALA A 229 25.38 -3.20 9.81
N GLN A 230 26.06 -2.17 9.31
CA GLN A 230 27.52 -2.08 9.39
C GLN A 230 28.01 -1.96 10.85
N LEU A 231 27.30 -1.19 11.68
CA LEU A 231 27.62 -1.08 13.11
C LEU A 231 27.50 -2.45 13.80
N TYR A 232 26.46 -3.23 13.48
CA TYR A 232 26.34 -4.58 14.00
C TYR A 232 27.44 -5.51 13.48
N LEU A 233 27.68 -5.55 12.17
CA LEU A 233 28.64 -6.47 11.56
C LEU A 233 30.09 -6.19 12.01
N GLN A 234 30.44 -4.92 12.23
CA GLN A 234 31.80 -4.53 12.59
C GLN A 234 32.03 -4.40 14.09
N LYS A 235 31.02 -3.99 14.87
CA LYS A 235 31.15 -3.70 16.31
C LYS A 235 30.29 -4.60 17.21
N GLY A 236 29.44 -5.46 16.65
CA GLY A 236 28.53 -6.34 17.38
C GLY A 236 27.39 -5.61 18.09
N LYS A 237 27.07 -4.37 17.70
CA LYS A 237 26.04 -3.55 18.34
C LYS A 237 24.91 -3.23 17.34
N LEU A 238 23.72 -3.78 17.60
CA LEU A 238 22.51 -3.39 16.87
C LEU A 238 21.87 -2.22 17.61
N ILE A 239 22.09 -1.01 17.13
CA ILE A 239 21.50 0.21 17.68
C ILE A 239 20.65 0.82 16.57
N SER A 240 19.40 1.16 16.86
CA SER A 240 18.60 1.90 15.87
C SER A 240 19.07 3.35 15.81
N LEU A 241 19.36 3.83 14.61
CA LEU A 241 19.90 5.17 14.37
C LEU A 241 18.80 6.15 13.98
N SER A 242 19.01 7.43 14.27
CA SER A 242 18.01 8.47 14.04
C SER A 242 17.98 8.93 12.59
N GLU A 243 16.85 8.72 11.92
CA GLU A 243 16.60 9.38 10.63
C GLU A 243 16.40 10.89 10.82
N GLN A 244 15.80 11.31 11.94
CA GLN A 244 15.52 12.73 12.21
C GLN A 244 16.79 13.56 12.36
N ASN A 245 17.84 12.99 12.96
CA ASN A 245 19.15 13.62 13.01
C ASN A 245 19.64 13.93 11.58
N LEU A 246 19.52 12.98 10.65
CA LEU A 246 19.93 13.20 9.26
C LEU A 246 19.06 14.26 8.58
N ILE A 247 17.73 14.15 8.73
CA ILE A 247 16.74 15.08 8.16
C ILE A 247 16.99 16.52 8.60
N ASP A 248 17.29 16.73 9.89
CA ASP A 248 17.44 18.07 10.45
C ASP A 248 18.85 18.66 10.22
N CYS A 249 19.88 17.81 10.08
CA CYS A 249 21.27 18.27 10.18
C CYS A 249 22.10 18.16 8.89
N SER A 250 21.71 17.37 7.90
CA SER A 250 22.51 17.16 6.67
C SER A 250 22.22 18.14 5.53
N TRP A 251 21.60 19.29 5.85
CA TRP A 251 21.24 20.31 4.85
C TRP A 251 22.46 20.91 4.14
N THR A 252 23.57 21.06 4.86
CA THR A 252 24.84 21.58 4.31
C THR A 252 25.48 20.65 3.29
N GLU A 253 25.18 19.35 3.35
CA GLU A 253 25.64 18.31 2.43
C GLU A 253 24.69 18.10 1.22
N GLY A 254 23.61 18.89 1.14
CA GLY A 254 22.71 18.93 -0.02
C GLY A 254 21.39 18.18 0.15
N ASN A 255 21.12 17.59 1.32
CA ASN A 255 19.79 17.08 1.66
C ASN A 255 18.83 18.23 1.96
N GLU A 256 17.53 18.03 1.74
CA GLU A 256 16.46 19.01 1.98
C GLU A 256 15.40 18.44 2.94
N GLY A 257 15.84 17.64 3.92
CA GLY A 257 14.95 17.02 4.91
C GLY A 257 13.85 16.17 4.26
N CYS A 258 12.59 16.51 4.53
CA CYS A 258 11.40 15.90 3.91
C CYS A 258 11.23 16.25 2.43
N GLY A 259 11.91 17.28 1.92
CA GLY A 259 11.94 17.61 0.49
C GLY A 259 12.89 16.73 -0.34
N GLY A 260 13.56 15.76 0.30
CA GLY A 260 14.40 14.79 -0.38
C GLY A 260 15.88 14.89 -0.10
N GLY A 261 16.59 13.83 -0.44
CA GLY A 261 18.02 13.72 -0.17
C GLY A 261 18.66 12.51 -0.84
N LEU A 262 19.93 12.31 -0.53
CA LEU A 262 20.81 11.27 -1.03
C LEU A 262 21.51 10.59 0.14
N MET A 263 21.67 9.27 0.06
CA MET A 263 22.33 8.51 1.12
C MET A 263 23.78 8.95 1.33
N THR A 264 24.49 9.28 0.25
CA THR A 264 25.88 9.75 0.33
C THR A 264 26.03 11.11 0.99
N SER A 265 25.13 12.06 0.72
CA SER A 265 25.12 13.35 1.40
C SER A 265 24.88 13.17 2.91
N ALA A 266 24.04 12.19 3.27
CA ALA A 266 23.85 11.84 4.67
C ALA A 266 25.13 11.23 5.28
N TRP A 267 25.86 10.36 4.57
CA TRP A 267 27.14 9.85 5.06
C TRP A 267 28.23 10.91 5.14
N GLU A 268 28.29 11.89 4.22
CA GLU A 268 29.20 13.03 4.34
C GLU A 268 28.96 13.82 5.64
N TYR A 269 27.70 13.93 6.06
CA TYR A 269 27.35 14.52 7.36
C TYR A 269 27.83 13.62 8.53
N VAL A 270 27.56 12.32 8.47
CA VAL A 270 27.96 11.34 9.51
C VAL A 270 29.48 11.22 9.62
N GLN A 271 30.23 11.38 8.53
CA GLN A 271 31.69 11.38 8.53
C GLN A 271 32.26 12.57 9.31
N LYS A 272 31.62 13.74 9.23
CA LYS A 272 32.07 14.97 9.91
C LYS A 272 31.61 15.06 11.36
N ASN A 273 30.44 14.52 11.68
CA ASN A 273 29.77 14.73 12.97
C ASN A 273 29.45 13.41 13.69
N GLY A 274 28.97 12.41 12.97
CA GLY A 274 28.40 11.17 13.51
C GLY A 274 26.88 11.16 13.42
N CYS A 275 26.23 10.23 14.13
CA CYS A 275 24.77 10.11 14.17
C CYS A 275 24.31 9.61 15.54
N GLU A 276 23.21 10.17 16.04
CA GLU A 276 22.55 9.76 17.28
C GLU A 276 21.67 8.51 17.10
N SER A 277 21.29 7.90 18.22
CA SER A 277 20.32 6.82 18.24
C SER A 277 18.90 7.35 18.01
N GLU A 278 18.00 6.47 17.56
CA GLU A 278 16.56 6.76 17.46
C GLU A 278 15.98 7.18 18.83
N ASP A 279 16.48 6.59 19.93
CA ASP A 279 16.00 6.90 21.28
C ASP A 279 16.40 8.32 21.73
N ASP A 280 17.60 8.78 21.35
CA ASP A 280 18.12 10.10 21.71
C ASP A 280 17.57 11.21 20.81
N TYR A 281 17.29 10.90 19.54
CA TYR A 281 16.73 11.83 18.56
C TYR A 281 15.57 11.18 17.77
N PRO A 282 14.37 11.09 18.36
CA PRO A 282 13.26 10.36 17.75
C PRO A 282 12.75 10.98 16.45
N TYR A 283 12.25 10.11 15.55
CA TYR A 283 11.59 10.47 14.31
C TYR A 283 10.29 11.25 14.52
N LYS A 284 10.11 12.32 13.74
CA LYS A 284 8.98 13.28 13.87
C LYS A 284 8.17 13.46 12.59
N GLU A 285 8.55 12.80 11.49
CA GLU A 285 7.85 12.91 10.20
C GLU A 285 7.75 14.35 9.64
N VAL A 286 8.67 15.24 10.03
CA VAL A 286 8.66 16.66 9.64
C VAL A 286 10.06 17.25 9.71
N ASP A 287 10.33 18.30 8.94
CA ASP A 287 11.55 19.08 9.08
C ASP A 287 11.64 19.76 10.45
N GLY A 288 12.80 19.63 11.09
CA GLY A 288 13.16 20.28 12.34
C GLY A 288 14.38 21.17 12.20
N LYS A 289 14.76 21.79 13.32
CA LYS A 289 16.07 22.43 13.45
C LYS A 289 17.04 21.37 13.94
N CYS A 290 18.26 21.34 13.40
CA CYS A 290 19.31 20.45 13.89
C CYS A 290 19.54 20.62 15.39
N GLN A 291 19.30 19.55 16.16
CA GLN A 291 19.55 19.48 17.61
C GLN A 291 20.64 18.47 17.97
N PHE A 292 21.48 18.09 17.01
CA PHE A 292 22.54 17.11 17.22
C PHE A 292 23.52 17.53 18.32
N GLU A 293 23.84 16.59 19.19
CA GLU A 293 24.79 16.69 20.27
C GLU A 293 25.89 15.64 20.07
N GLN A 294 27.11 16.09 19.77
CA GLN A 294 28.27 15.21 19.53
C GLN A 294 28.48 14.13 20.60
N VAL A 295 28.17 14.46 21.86
CA VAL A 295 28.32 13.56 23.01
C VAL A 295 27.33 12.39 23.03
N LYS A 296 26.23 12.48 22.27
CA LYS A 296 25.21 11.43 22.10
C LYS A 296 25.38 10.63 20.81
N SER A 297 26.34 10.99 19.98
CA SER A 297 26.66 10.23 18.76
C SER A 297 27.02 8.79 19.11
N VAL A 298 26.36 7.83 18.47
CA VAL A 298 26.56 6.38 18.69
C VAL A 298 27.31 5.71 17.54
N VAL A 299 27.51 6.42 16.43
CA VAL A 299 28.22 5.93 15.24
C VAL A 299 29.01 7.05 14.57
N SER A 300 30.14 6.68 13.99
CA SER A 300 30.94 7.52 13.10
C SER A 300 31.47 6.65 11.96
N ILE A 301 31.80 7.27 10.83
CA ILE A 301 32.31 6.56 9.65
C ILE A 301 33.60 7.19 9.15
N SER A 302 34.47 6.37 8.55
CA SER A 302 35.65 6.87 7.84
C SER A 302 35.32 7.39 6.44
N GLY A 303 34.18 6.98 5.89
CA GLY A 303 33.71 7.33 4.55
C GLY A 303 32.61 6.37 4.08
N TYR A 304 32.35 6.37 2.77
CA TYR A 304 31.42 5.46 2.12
C TYR A 304 32.01 4.93 0.81
N VAL A 305 31.49 3.79 0.36
CA VAL A 305 31.91 3.11 -0.86
C VAL A 305 30.72 3.04 -1.81
N GLU A 306 30.93 3.50 -3.04
CA GLU A 306 29.95 3.36 -4.14
C GLU A 306 30.18 2.04 -4.88
N ILE A 307 29.10 1.37 -5.26
CA ILE A 307 29.16 0.12 -6.01
C ILE A 307 29.08 0.45 -7.50
N ASN A 308 29.87 -0.24 -8.32
CA ASN A 308 29.75 -0.11 -9.77
C ASN A 308 28.33 -0.44 -10.22
N LYS A 309 27.86 0.23 -11.27
CA LYS A 309 26.51 0.06 -11.85
C LYS A 309 26.37 -1.29 -12.58
N ASN A 310 26.49 -2.37 -11.82
CA ASN A 310 26.60 -3.75 -12.28
C ASN A 310 25.99 -4.68 -11.21
N GLU A 311 25.15 -5.61 -11.65
CA GLU A 311 24.42 -6.52 -10.75
C GLU A 311 25.33 -7.53 -10.05
N THR A 312 26.37 -8.03 -10.72
CA THR A 312 27.36 -8.92 -10.11
C THR A 312 28.13 -8.22 -8.99
N ASP A 313 28.53 -6.96 -9.19
CA ASP A 313 29.20 -6.17 -8.16
C ASP A 313 28.26 -5.85 -6.99
N LEU A 314 26.98 -5.57 -7.28
CA LEU A 314 25.96 -5.38 -6.25
C LEU A 314 25.75 -6.66 -5.42
N GLN A 315 25.60 -7.82 -6.07
CA GLN A 315 25.48 -9.10 -5.38
C GLN A 315 26.74 -9.44 -4.58
N ALA A 316 27.93 -9.16 -5.13
CA ALA A 316 29.20 -9.34 -4.44
C ALA A 316 29.30 -8.46 -3.18
N ALA A 317 28.90 -7.20 -3.26
CA ALA A 317 28.85 -6.31 -2.12
C ALA A 317 27.84 -6.81 -1.07
N VAL A 318 26.63 -7.18 -1.47
CA VAL A 318 25.62 -7.73 -0.55
C VAL A 318 26.14 -8.99 0.15
N ALA A 319 26.82 -9.89 -0.58
CA ALA A 319 27.32 -11.14 -0.02
C ALA A 319 28.52 -10.97 0.91
N SER A 320 29.41 -10.01 0.63
CA SER A 320 30.69 -9.87 1.34
C SER A 320 30.73 -8.74 2.37
N VAL A 321 29.91 -7.71 2.19
CA VAL A 321 29.90 -6.50 3.03
C VAL A 321 28.70 -6.46 3.97
N GLY A 322 27.51 -6.81 3.49
CA GLY A 322 26.28 -6.66 4.25
C GLY A 322 25.16 -5.96 3.48
N PRO A 323 24.12 -5.48 4.17
CA PRO A 323 23.06 -4.67 3.59
C PRO A 323 23.55 -3.37 2.94
N ILE A 324 23.02 -3.08 1.75
CA ILE A 324 23.46 -1.99 0.87
C ILE A 324 22.33 -0.99 0.68
N SER A 325 22.60 0.30 0.83
CA SER A 325 21.64 1.35 0.46
C SER A 325 21.56 1.45 -1.06
N VAL A 326 20.35 1.43 -1.61
CA VAL A 326 20.12 1.53 -3.05
C VAL A 326 19.01 2.54 -3.35
N GLY A 327 19.14 3.28 -4.45
CA GLY A 327 18.03 4.00 -5.07
C GLY A 327 17.32 3.11 -6.09
N ILE A 328 15.99 3.21 -6.18
CA ILE A 328 15.16 2.55 -7.20
C ILE A 328 14.16 3.54 -7.81
N ASP A 329 13.60 3.20 -8.96
CA ASP A 329 12.33 3.74 -9.42
C ASP A 329 11.16 2.94 -8.83
N ALA A 330 10.51 3.52 -7.82
CA ALA A 330 9.26 3.04 -7.28
C ALA A 330 8.08 3.46 -8.15
N SER A 331 7.60 2.55 -9.00
CA SER A 331 6.41 2.76 -9.82
C SER A 331 5.10 2.61 -9.03
N GLU A 332 3.96 2.87 -9.69
CA GLU A 332 2.63 2.60 -9.14
C GLU A 332 2.40 1.13 -8.74
N GLU A 333 3.16 0.18 -9.30
CA GLU A 333 3.02 -1.24 -8.99
C GLU A 333 3.37 -1.56 -7.52
N LEU A 334 4.24 -0.75 -6.90
CA LEU A 334 4.60 -0.88 -5.49
C LEU A 334 3.52 -0.36 -4.53
N GLN A 335 2.60 0.51 -4.98
CA GLN A 335 1.61 1.13 -4.10
C GLN A 335 0.85 0.07 -3.29
N LEU A 336 0.38 -0.97 -3.98
CA LEU A 336 -0.47 -2.01 -3.43
C LEU A 336 0.24 -3.37 -3.37
N TYR A 337 1.56 -3.42 -3.56
CA TYR A 337 2.32 -4.67 -3.44
C TYR A 337 2.07 -5.35 -2.09
N SER A 338 1.87 -6.67 -2.10
CA SER A 338 1.64 -7.45 -0.89
C SER A 338 2.63 -8.60 -0.72
N LYS A 339 2.82 -9.46 -1.72
CA LYS A 339 3.74 -10.61 -1.64
C LYS A 339 4.10 -11.17 -3.01
N GLY A 340 5.18 -11.94 -3.08
CA GLY A 340 5.67 -12.56 -4.31
C GLY A 340 6.80 -11.77 -4.96
N ILE A 341 7.26 -12.22 -6.12
CA ILE A 341 8.36 -11.57 -6.84
C ILE A 341 7.76 -10.51 -7.76
N LEU A 342 8.01 -9.24 -7.47
CA LEU A 342 7.55 -8.12 -8.29
C LEU A 342 8.35 -8.08 -9.59
N GLU A 343 7.69 -8.40 -10.70
CA GLU A 343 8.22 -8.23 -12.05
C GLU A 343 7.64 -6.96 -12.68
N ASP A 344 8.24 -5.82 -12.38
CA ASP A 344 7.81 -4.52 -12.87
C ASP A 344 8.53 -4.14 -14.17
N ASN A 345 7.76 -3.86 -15.23
CA ASN A 345 8.28 -3.39 -16.51
C ASN A 345 7.94 -1.91 -16.79
N THR A 346 7.34 -1.22 -15.81
CA THR A 346 6.94 0.20 -15.88
C THR A 346 7.96 1.12 -15.23
N CYS A 347 8.74 0.61 -14.28
CA CYS A 347 9.85 1.32 -13.65
C CYS A 347 11.03 1.55 -14.63
N SER A 348 11.73 2.65 -14.41
CA SER A 348 12.92 3.07 -15.15
C SER A 348 14.18 2.39 -14.62
N ALA A 349 15.09 2.05 -15.53
CA ALA A 349 16.45 1.65 -15.17
C ALA A 349 17.35 2.83 -14.76
N TYR A 350 16.89 4.08 -14.84
CA TYR A 350 17.74 5.28 -14.69
C TYR A 350 17.14 6.39 -13.83
N TYR A 351 15.82 6.55 -13.81
CA TYR A 351 15.13 7.63 -13.10
C TYR A 351 14.69 7.18 -11.71
N LEU A 352 15.60 7.28 -10.73
CA LEU A 352 15.34 6.86 -9.36
C LEU A 352 14.46 7.88 -8.64
N ASN A 353 13.53 7.39 -7.85
CA ASN A 353 12.67 8.19 -6.99
C ASN A 353 12.57 7.64 -5.57
N HIS A 354 13.19 6.52 -5.18
CA HIS A 354 13.00 5.98 -3.83
C HIS A 354 14.26 5.33 -3.27
N GLY A 355 14.67 5.73 -2.06
CA GLY A 355 15.79 5.14 -1.34
C GLY A 355 15.34 3.97 -0.46
N VAL A 356 15.95 2.81 -0.62
CA VAL A 356 15.62 1.57 0.10
C VAL A 356 16.89 0.84 0.54
N LEU A 357 16.75 -0.22 1.34
CA LEU A 357 17.88 -1.03 1.78
C LEU A 357 17.80 -2.43 1.17
N LEU A 358 18.79 -2.78 0.36
CA LEU A 358 18.98 -4.12 -0.18
C LEU A 358 19.58 -5.03 0.90
N VAL A 359 18.82 -6.03 1.36
CA VAL A 359 19.20 -6.91 2.48
C VAL A 359 19.50 -8.34 2.05
N GLY A 360 19.47 -8.62 0.75
CA GLY A 360 19.69 -9.97 0.26
C GLY A 360 19.28 -10.17 -1.18
N TYR A 361 19.47 -11.39 -1.67
CA TYR A 361 19.03 -11.84 -2.97
C TYR A 361 18.84 -13.36 -2.94
N GLY A 362 18.16 -13.92 -3.93
CA GLY A 362 18.00 -15.36 -4.06
C GLY A 362 17.28 -15.74 -5.34
N SER A 363 16.88 -17.01 -5.42
CA SER A 363 16.11 -17.55 -6.53
C SER A 363 14.99 -18.44 -6.02
N GLU A 364 13.80 -18.31 -6.61
CA GLU A 364 12.63 -19.14 -6.32
C GLU A 364 11.99 -19.56 -7.65
N ASN A 365 11.80 -20.86 -7.86
CA ASN A 365 11.20 -21.42 -9.08
C ASN A 365 11.87 -20.93 -10.39
N GLY A 366 13.20 -20.76 -10.36
CA GLY A 366 13.97 -20.27 -11.52
C GLY A 366 13.87 -18.76 -11.77
N LYS A 367 13.26 -18.00 -10.84
CA LYS A 367 13.22 -16.54 -10.88
C LYS A 367 14.12 -15.97 -9.80
N GLU A 368 15.13 -15.23 -10.22
CA GLU A 368 16.01 -14.49 -9.32
C GLU A 368 15.31 -13.24 -8.79
N PHE A 369 15.65 -12.84 -7.57
CA PHE A 369 15.09 -11.64 -6.95
C PHE A 369 16.06 -11.03 -5.93
N TYR A 370 15.89 -9.72 -5.71
CA TYR A 370 16.47 -8.98 -4.60
C TYR A 370 15.49 -8.92 -3.43
N ILE A 371 15.98 -8.98 -2.20
CA ILE A 371 15.19 -8.81 -0.97
C ILE A 371 15.44 -7.40 -0.45
N ILE A 372 14.39 -6.58 -0.41
CA ILE A 372 14.52 -5.15 -0.13
C ILE A 372 13.68 -4.79 1.09
N LYS A 373 14.30 -4.12 2.06
CA LYS A 373 13.64 -3.50 3.21
C LYS A 373 13.14 -2.12 2.79
N ASN A 374 11.84 -1.89 2.96
CA ASN A 374 11.20 -0.61 2.67
C ASN A 374 11.00 0.20 3.98
N SER A 375 10.58 1.45 3.85
CA SER A 375 10.36 2.42 4.93
C SER A 375 8.89 2.84 5.04
N TRP A 376 7.96 1.96 4.68
CA TRP A 376 6.51 2.25 4.69
C TRP A 376 5.74 1.49 5.77
N GLY A 377 6.43 1.05 6.81
CA GLY A 377 5.86 0.30 7.92
C GLY A 377 5.59 -1.17 7.61
N VAL A 378 5.44 -1.97 8.67
CA VAL A 378 5.23 -3.43 8.59
C VAL A 378 3.93 -3.84 7.91
N SER A 379 2.94 -2.94 7.82
CA SER A 379 1.65 -3.22 7.18
C SER A 379 1.72 -3.24 5.64
N TRP A 380 2.82 -2.77 5.06
CA TRP A 380 3.03 -2.76 3.61
C TRP A 380 3.89 -3.96 3.18
N GLY A 381 3.58 -4.57 2.04
CA GLY A 381 4.37 -5.68 1.48
C GLY A 381 4.50 -6.91 2.39
N GLU A 382 5.63 -7.59 2.28
CA GLU A 382 5.99 -8.79 3.04
C GLU A 382 6.55 -8.38 4.41
N GLN A 383 5.69 -7.89 5.31
CA GLN A 383 6.07 -7.35 6.62
C GLN A 383 7.06 -6.17 6.51
N GLY A 384 6.83 -5.28 5.54
CA GLY A 384 7.69 -4.13 5.26
C GLY A 384 8.81 -4.39 4.24
N TYR A 385 8.90 -5.61 3.73
CA TYR A 385 9.85 -5.99 2.68
C TYR A 385 9.14 -6.21 1.35
N PHE A 386 9.90 -6.26 0.28
CA PHE A 386 9.43 -6.79 -0.99
C PHE A 386 10.56 -7.51 -1.72
N ARG A 387 10.16 -8.35 -2.68
CA ARG A 387 11.08 -9.04 -3.57
C ARG A 387 10.99 -8.45 -4.96
N LEU A 388 12.08 -7.87 -5.45
CA LEU A 388 12.17 -7.30 -6.79
C LEU A 388 12.77 -8.34 -7.73
N GLY A 389 12.06 -8.71 -8.79
CA GLY A 389 12.52 -9.68 -9.77
C GLY A 389 13.78 -9.19 -10.49
N ASN A 390 14.80 -10.03 -10.53
CA ASN A 390 16.02 -9.80 -11.28
C ASN A 390 15.91 -10.49 -12.65
N LYS A 391 15.93 -9.68 -13.72
CA LYS A 391 15.90 -10.15 -15.11
C LYS A 391 17.23 -9.90 -15.86
N GLY A 392 18.30 -9.55 -15.14
CA GLY A 392 19.63 -9.28 -15.71
C GLY A 392 19.72 -7.97 -16.50
N SER A 393 18.93 -6.97 -16.10
CA SER A 393 18.83 -5.69 -16.82
C SER A 393 18.62 -4.49 -15.88
N ASN A 394 19.26 -4.52 -14.70
CA ASN A 394 19.16 -3.44 -13.71
C ASN A 394 17.70 -3.08 -13.37
N PRO A 395 16.92 -4.02 -12.81
CA PRO A 395 15.49 -3.83 -12.57
C PRO A 395 15.25 -2.59 -11.71
N CYS A 396 14.38 -1.69 -12.20
CA CYS A 396 14.04 -0.42 -11.56
C CYS A 396 15.26 0.43 -11.14
N GLY A 397 16.40 0.28 -11.83
CA GLY A 397 17.58 1.10 -11.59
C GLY A 397 18.34 0.77 -10.30
N ILE A 398 18.12 -0.39 -9.69
CA ILE A 398 18.69 -0.77 -8.37
C ILE A 398 20.22 -0.61 -8.26
N THR A 399 20.96 -0.67 -9.36
CA THR A 399 22.43 -0.50 -9.39
C THR A 399 22.88 0.96 -9.59
N GLU A 400 21.97 1.89 -9.91
CA GLU A 400 22.33 3.25 -10.34
C GLU A 400 22.85 4.14 -9.20
N ASP A 401 22.39 3.89 -7.97
CA ASP A 401 22.81 4.63 -6.76
C ASP A 401 22.93 3.65 -5.58
N ALA A 402 23.85 2.70 -5.72
CA ALA A 402 24.12 1.66 -4.74
C ALA A 402 25.41 1.96 -3.97
N SER A 403 25.34 1.96 -2.63
CA SER A 403 26.48 2.37 -1.79
C SER A 403 26.32 1.92 -0.34
N TYR A 404 27.43 1.93 0.42
CA TYR A 404 27.43 1.57 1.84
C TYR A 404 28.49 2.36 2.64
N PRO A 405 28.31 2.55 3.96
CA PRO A 405 29.26 3.26 4.82
C PRO A 405 30.36 2.35 5.40
N ASN A 406 31.50 2.94 5.74
CA ASN A 406 32.58 2.28 6.49
C ASN A 406 32.60 2.78 7.95
N VAL A 407 32.03 2.02 8.88
CA VAL A 407 31.98 2.36 10.31
C VAL A 407 33.39 2.28 10.94
N ILE A 408 33.68 3.15 11.92
CA ILE A 408 34.98 3.17 12.65
C ILE A 408 34.88 2.85 14.14
#